data_AF-A0A2E0QJ86-F1
#
_entry.id   AF-A0A2E0QJ86-F1
#
_cell.length_a   1.000
_cell.length_b   1.000
_cell.length_c   1.000
_cell.angle_alpha   90.00
_cell.angle_beta   90.00
_cell.angle_gamma   90.00
#
_symmetry.space_group_name_H-M   'P 1'
#
loop_
_entity.id
_entity.type
_entity.pdbx_description
1 polymer ?
#
loop_
_entity_poly.entity_id
_entity_poly.type
_entity_poly.pdbx_seq_one_letter_code
_entity_poly.pdbx_strand_id
1 'polypeptide(L)'
;MSLEKIKTALTTEINPKIDNSEKQKLAAVLIIIYDDPPKILMTKKPMTMTQHGGEIAFPGGKLIDSDYNLLETALRETEEETGLNISKNDVIGQLKQVTTLNSGFIILPFICILDRISNLVANSEVETFLQIPLLSFLKTLQNDIDPNHNSIQEMFQFTFERNLIWGASARMLKEVKDNLEERIGI
;
A
#
# COMPACT_ATOMS: atom_id res chain seq x y z
N MET A 1 17.12 7.58 10.38
CA MET A 1 16.51 8.62 9.52
C MET A 1 15.24 9.04 10.22
N SER A 2 15.02 10.33 10.47
CA SER A 2 13.83 10.75 11.23
C SER A 2 12.56 10.64 10.38
N LEU A 3 11.44 10.31 11.05
CA LEU A 3 10.09 10.30 10.49
C LEU A 3 9.76 11.59 9.72
N GLU A 4 10.17 12.74 10.27
CA GLU A 4 9.95 14.07 9.66
C GLU A 4 10.53 14.22 8.26
N LYS A 5 11.71 13.62 7.99
CA LYS A 5 12.32 13.67 6.66
C LYS A 5 11.52 12.82 5.67
N ILE A 6 11.05 11.66 6.10
CA ILE A 6 10.20 10.77 5.29
C ILE A 6 8.86 11.45 5.01
N LYS A 7 8.25 12.08 6.02
CA LYS A 7 7.02 12.87 5.91
C LYS A 7 7.16 13.97 4.88
N THR A 8 8.22 14.78 4.97
CA THR A 8 8.49 15.84 3.99
C THR A 8 8.66 15.28 2.58
N ALA A 9 9.36 14.15 2.42
CA ALA A 9 9.63 13.56 1.12
C ALA A 9 8.37 12.96 0.46
N LEU A 10 7.45 12.39 1.25
CA LEU A 10 6.25 11.70 0.75
C LEU A 10 4.98 12.57 0.76
N THR A 11 5.07 13.82 1.23
CA THR A 11 3.92 14.75 1.18
C THR A 11 3.66 15.20 -0.25
N THR A 12 2.43 14.99 -0.73
CA THR A 12 1.98 15.34 -2.08
C THR A 12 0.53 15.86 -2.05
N GLU A 13 0.08 16.52 -3.12
CA GLU A 13 -1.32 16.93 -3.25
C GLU A 13 -2.24 15.70 -3.36
N ILE A 14 -3.37 15.74 -2.64
CA ILE A 14 -4.34 14.66 -2.61
C ILE A 14 -5.53 15.01 -3.52
N ASN A 15 -5.73 14.21 -4.58
CA ASN A 15 -6.92 14.20 -5.41
C ASN A 15 -7.57 12.81 -5.36
N PRO A 16 -8.61 12.60 -4.52
CA PRO A 16 -9.19 11.28 -4.26
C PRO A 16 -10.26 10.87 -5.27
N LYS A 17 -10.43 11.62 -6.37
CA LYS A 17 -11.42 11.36 -7.41
C LYS A 17 -10.73 10.91 -8.68
N ILE A 18 -11.18 9.78 -9.22
CA ILE A 18 -10.87 9.35 -10.58
C ILE A 18 -12.13 9.60 -11.40
N ASP A 19 -11.96 10.24 -12.56
CA ASP A 19 -13.08 10.59 -13.44
C ASP A 19 -13.70 9.28 -13.99
N ASN A 20 -14.82 8.86 -13.39
CA ASN A 20 -15.44 7.56 -13.61
C ASN A 20 -16.41 7.58 -14.80
N SER A 21 -15.98 8.17 -15.92
CA SER A 21 -16.79 8.31 -17.13
C SER A 21 -17.08 6.97 -17.82
N GLU A 22 -16.27 5.95 -17.51
CA GLU A 22 -16.47 4.55 -17.90
C GLU A 22 -16.54 3.69 -16.63
N LYS A 23 -17.26 2.56 -16.64
CA LYS A 23 -17.42 1.64 -15.48
C LYS A 23 -16.08 1.01 -15.04
N GLN A 24 -15.18 1.80 -14.47
CA GLN A 24 -13.85 1.36 -14.05
C GLN A 24 -13.95 0.60 -12.73
N LYS A 25 -13.15 -0.45 -12.59
CA LYS A 25 -12.99 -1.17 -11.32
C LYS A 25 -12.04 -0.35 -10.45
N LEU A 26 -12.59 0.43 -9.53
CA LEU A 26 -11.79 1.30 -8.67
C LEU A 26 -11.53 0.63 -7.31
N ALA A 27 -10.32 0.83 -6.80
CA ALA A 27 -9.90 0.41 -5.48
C ALA A 27 -8.96 1.45 -4.87
N ALA A 28 -8.79 1.41 -3.55
CA ALA A 28 -7.89 2.30 -2.85
C ALA A 28 -7.18 1.57 -1.72
N VAL A 29 -5.96 1.98 -1.44
CA VAL A 29 -5.14 1.40 -0.36
C VAL A 29 -4.50 2.50 0.48
N LEU A 30 -4.18 2.18 1.73
CA LEU A 30 -3.45 3.06 2.63
C LEU A 30 -2.06 2.51 2.95
N ILE A 31 -1.04 3.26 2.56
CA ILE A 31 0.35 3.03 2.91
C ILE A 31 0.60 3.71 4.27
N ILE A 32 0.71 2.90 5.32
CA ILE A 32 0.93 3.38 6.69
C ILE A 32 2.40 3.20 7.06
N ILE A 33 3.11 4.30 7.30
CA ILE A 33 4.47 4.32 7.83
C ILE A 33 4.43 4.88 9.25
N TYR A 34 5.12 4.24 10.19
CA TYR A 34 5.10 4.68 11.59
C TYR A 34 6.33 4.25 12.38
N ASP A 35 6.48 4.75 13.60
CA ASP A 35 7.55 4.41 14.56
C ASP A 35 8.95 4.96 14.20
N ASP A 36 9.83 5.11 15.19
CA ASP A 36 11.25 5.44 14.97
C ASP A 36 12.13 4.36 15.62
N PRO A 37 12.77 3.47 14.83
CA PRO A 37 12.92 3.50 13.38
C PRO A 37 11.66 3.17 12.57
N PRO A 38 11.49 3.77 11.36
CA PRO A 38 10.27 3.67 10.57
C PRO A 38 9.99 2.25 10.09
N LYS A 39 8.74 1.84 10.28
CA LYS A 39 8.13 0.61 9.79
C LYS A 39 7.02 0.92 8.81
N ILE A 40 6.74 -0.02 7.91
CA ILE A 40 5.60 0.01 7.00
C ILE A 40 4.68 -1.16 7.32
N LEU A 41 3.37 -0.89 7.39
CA LEU A 41 2.36 -1.92 7.66
C LEU A 41 1.86 -2.54 6.36
N MET A 42 1.85 -3.87 6.30
CA MET A 42 1.22 -4.65 5.24
C MET A 42 0.38 -5.79 5.84
N THR A 43 -0.61 -6.27 5.11
CA THR A 43 -1.46 -7.41 5.49
C THR A 43 -1.17 -8.59 4.58
N LYS A 44 -1.18 -9.80 5.15
CA LYS A 44 -1.16 -11.06 4.40
C LYS A 44 -2.55 -11.68 4.45
N LYS A 45 -3.12 -11.97 3.28
CA LYS A 45 -4.43 -12.63 3.19
C LYS A 45 -4.31 -14.14 3.44
N PRO A 46 -5.31 -14.79 4.09
CA PRO A 46 -5.32 -16.24 4.26
C PRO A 46 -5.19 -16.99 2.94
N MET A 47 -4.42 -18.08 2.94
CA MET A 47 -4.26 -18.96 1.76
C MET A 47 -5.59 -19.52 1.25
N THR A 48 -6.61 -19.61 2.11
CA THR A 48 -7.94 -20.16 1.79
C THR A 48 -8.83 -19.20 1.00
N MET A 49 -8.43 -17.94 0.83
CA MET A 49 -9.22 -16.98 0.05
C MET A 49 -9.19 -17.32 -1.44
N THR A 50 -10.36 -17.27 -2.07
CA THR A 50 -10.52 -17.57 -3.51
C THR A 50 -9.90 -16.52 -4.42
N GLN A 51 -9.72 -15.29 -3.93
CA GLN A 51 -9.02 -14.20 -4.60
C GLN A 51 -7.80 -13.82 -3.77
N HIS A 52 -6.63 -13.75 -4.41
CA HIS A 52 -5.41 -13.20 -3.81
C HIS A 52 -4.96 -13.91 -2.51
N GLY A 53 -5.29 -15.20 -2.35
CA GLY A 53 -4.91 -15.98 -1.17
C GLY A 53 -3.39 -16.04 -0.99
N GLY A 54 -2.90 -15.69 0.20
CA GLY A 54 -1.47 -15.63 0.51
C GLY A 54 -0.74 -14.37 0.04
N GLU A 55 -1.39 -13.50 -0.75
CA GLU A 55 -0.77 -12.25 -1.21
C GLU A 55 -0.55 -11.27 -0.04
N ILE A 56 0.48 -10.45 -0.19
CA ILE A 56 0.81 -9.37 0.74
C ILE A 56 0.54 -8.04 0.08
N ALA A 57 -0.31 -7.26 0.72
CA ALA A 57 -0.79 -5.98 0.21
C ALA A 57 -0.82 -4.92 1.30
N PHE A 58 -1.02 -3.68 0.88
CA PHE A 58 -1.43 -2.62 1.79
C PHE A 58 -2.90 -2.80 2.16
N PRO A 59 -3.31 -2.41 3.38
CA PRO A 59 -4.72 -2.37 3.74
C PRO A 59 -5.52 -1.55 2.73
N GLY A 60 -6.67 -2.07 2.31
CA GLY A 60 -7.46 -1.44 1.26
C GLY A 60 -8.36 -2.40 0.50
N GLY A 61 -9.17 -1.83 -0.38
CA GLY A 61 -10.21 -2.60 -1.05
C GLY A 61 -10.95 -1.80 -2.11
N LYS A 62 -12.13 -2.29 -2.47
CA LYS A 62 -12.90 -1.83 -3.63
C LYS A 62 -13.75 -0.63 -3.24
N LEU A 63 -13.88 0.33 -4.16
CA LEU A 63 -14.85 1.41 -4.01
C LEU A 63 -16.27 0.82 -3.98
N ILE A 64 -17.06 1.22 -2.99
CA ILE A 64 -18.49 0.87 -2.89
C ILE A 64 -19.37 2.13 -2.97
N ASP A 65 -20.65 1.96 -3.26
CA ASP A 65 -21.59 3.07 -3.48
C ASP A 65 -21.75 4.01 -2.27
N SER A 66 -21.46 3.53 -1.06
CA SER A 66 -21.52 4.34 0.17
C SER A 66 -20.26 5.17 0.41
N ASP A 67 -19.17 4.93 -0.30
CA ASP A 67 -17.93 5.69 -0.15
C ASP A 67 -18.05 7.02 -0.93
N TYR A 68 -17.76 8.14 -0.27
CA TYR A 68 -17.83 9.45 -0.93
C TYR A 68 -16.73 9.64 -1.99
N ASN A 69 -15.57 9.02 -1.80
CA ASN A 69 -14.44 9.00 -2.73
C ASN A 69 -13.45 7.87 -2.36
N LEU A 70 -12.35 7.74 -3.11
CA LEU A 70 -11.35 6.69 -2.89
C LEU A 70 -10.56 6.84 -1.59
N LEU A 71 -10.44 8.05 -1.04
CA LEU A 71 -9.81 8.23 0.26
C LEU A 71 -10.66 7.60 1.37
N GLU A 72 -11.99 7.78 1.31
CA GLU A 72 -12.90 7.10 2.26
C GLU A 72 -12.82 5.59 2.11
N THR A 73 -12.73 5.07 0.89
CA THR A 73 -12.52 3.64 0.64
C THR A 73 -11.27 3.14 1.35
N ALA A 74 -10.12 3.80 1.17
CA ALA A 74 -8.89 3.39 1.82
C ALA A 74 -8.99 3.42 3.35
N LEU A 75 -9.64 4.44 3.93
CA LEU A 75 -9.82 4.58 5.37
C LEU A 75 -10.76 3.51 5.94
N ARG A 76 -11.91 3.30 5.31
CA ARG A 76 -12.89 2.28 5.70
C ARG A 76 -12.28 0.88 5.67
N GLU A 77 -11.66 0.51 4.56
CA GLU A 77 -11.04 -0.80 4.39
C GLU A 77 -9.88 -1.01 5.37
N THR A 78 -9.09 0.04 5.64
CA THR A 78 -8.04 -0.01 6.67
C THR A 78 -8.64 -0.28 8.05
N GLU A 79 -9.73 0.41 8.42
CA GLU A 79 -10.40 0.18 9.70
C GLU A 79 -10.97 -1.23 9.79
N GLU A 80 -11.61 -1.72 8.73
CA GLU A 80 -12.18 -3.07 8.66
C GLU A 80 -11.11 -4.18 8.75
N GLU A 81 -9.99 -4.06 8.04
CA GLU A 81 -8.94 -5.09 7.99
C GLU A 81 -8.00 -5.06 9.21
N THR A 82 -7.80 -3.88 9.81
CA THR A 82 -6.73 -3.67 10.80
C THR A 82 -7.21 -3.18 12.16
N GLY A 83 -8.44 -2.68 12.26
CA GLY A 83 -8.96 -1.99 13.45
C GLY A 83 -8.36 -0.61 13.70
N LEU A 84 -7.53 -0.09 12.80
CA LEU A 84 -6.95 1.25 12.91
C LEU A 84 -7.93 2.31 12.42
N ASN A 85 -8.33 3.21 13.31
CA ASN A 85 -9.09 4.40 12.94
C ASN A 85 -8.12 5.53 12.60
N ILE A 86 -7.93 5.79 11.30
CA ILE A 86 -7.03 6.82 10.79
C ILE A 86 -7.84 8.06 10.40
N SER A 87 -7.41 9.24 10.86
CA SER A 87 -8.05 10.48 10.45
C SER A 87 -7.62 10.86 9.04
N LYS A 88 -8.52 11.49 8.27
CA LYS A 88 -8.17 12.11 6.98
C LYS A 88 -7.02 13.11 7.10
N ASN A 89 -6.89 13.77 8.25
CA ASN A 89 -5.83 14.74 8.51
C ASN A 89 -4.44 14.09 8.69
N ASP A 90 -4.40 12.78 8.93
CA ASP A 90 -3.15 12.02 9.05
C ASP A 90 -2.65 11.53 7.68
N VAL A 91 -3.48 11.66 6.63
CA VAL A 91 -3.10 11.33 5.25
C VAL A 91 -2.38 12.53 4.64
N ILE A 92 -1.11 12.33 4.30
CA ILE A 92 -0.19 13.40 3.91
C ILE A 92 0.06 13.47 2.40
N GLY A 93 -0.37 12.46 1.66
CA GLY A 93 -0.11 12.38 0.23
C GLY A 93 -0.76 11.19 -0.43
N GLN A 94 -0.57 11.12 -1.74
CA GLN A 94 -0.95 10.01 -2.60
C GLN A 94 0.15 9.73 -3.62
N LEU A 95 0.20 8.48 -4.08
CA LEU A 95 1.05 8.05 -5.18
C LEU A 95 0.27 8.09 -6.51
N LYS A 96 0.97 7.82 -7.61
CA LYS A 96 0.31 7.57 -8.89
C LYS A 96 -0.58 6.33 -8.81
N GLN A 97 -1.69 6.36 -9.55
CA GLN A 97 -2.57 5.20 -9.64
C GLN A 97 -1.85 4.01 -10.27
N VAL A 98 -2.16 2.81 -9.80
CA VAL A 98 -1.58 1.54 -10.29
C VAL A 98 -2.69 0.65 -10.82
N THR A 99 -2.57 0.22 -12.07
CA THR A 99 -3.50 -0.75 -12.67
C THR A 99 -3.03 -2.17 -12.37
N THR A 100 -3.88 -2.98 -11.74
CA THR A 100 -3.68 -4.43 -11.59
C THR A 100 -3.81 -5.11 -12.95
N LEU A 101 -2.86 -5.99 -13.26
CA LEU A 101 -2.78 -6.60 -14.59
C LEU A 101 -3.83 -7.70 -14.78
N ASN A 102 -4.06 -8.51 -13.75
CA ASN A 102 -4.92 -9.69 -13.86
C ASN A 102 -6.41 -9.36 -13.66
N SER A 103 -6.74 -8.44 -12.75
CA SER A 103 -8.12 -8.15 -12.35
C SER A 103 -8.68 -6.84 -12.94
N GLY A 104 -7.81 -5.98 -13.47
CA GLY A 104 -8.17 -4.72 -14.14
C GLY A 104 -8.60 -3.59 -13.20
N PHE A 105 -8.33 -3.71 -11.89
CA PHE A 105 -8.53 -2.63 -10.93
C PHE A 105 -7.54 -1.49 -11.17
N ILE A 106 -8.02 -0.26 -11.06
CA ILE A 106 -7.21 0.95 -10.89
C ILE A 106 -7.17 1.23 -9.39
N ILE A 107 -5.98 1.15 -8.80
CA ILE A 107 -5.76 1.36 -7.38
C ILE A 107 -5.17 2.74 -7.16
N LEU A 108 -5.79 3.54 -6.29
CA LEU A 108 -5.24 4.83 -5.83
C LEU A 108 -4.59 4.66 -4.44
N PRO A 109 -3.26 4.80 -4.31
CA PRO A 109 -2.57 4.64 -3.03
C PRO A 109 -2.48 5.97 -2.28
N PHE A 110 -2.90 5.98 -1.02
CA PHE A 110 -2.74 7.11 -0.10
C PHE A 110 -1.64 6.81 0.92
N ILE A 111 -1.01 7.86 1.46
CA ILE A 111 0.11 7.74 2.40
C ILE A 111 -0.28 8.39 3.73
N CYS A 112 -0.12 7.64 4.81
CA CYS A 112 -0.26 8.11 6.17
C CYS A 112 1.05 7.88 6.93
N ILE A 113 1.48 8.87 7.71
CA ILE A 113 2.67 8.77 8.55
C ILE A 113 2.33 9.14 9.99
N LEU A 114 2.57 8.20 10.91
CA LEU A 114 2.16 8.28 12.31
C LEU A 114 3.35 8.07 13.24
N ASP A 115 3.34 8.66 14.43
CA ASP A 115 4.38 8.37 15.43
C ASP A 115 4.25 6.94 15.97
N ARG A 116 3.01 6.45 16.10
CA ARG A 116 2.65 5.13 16.61
C ARG A 116 1.28 4.72 16.10
N ILE A 117 1.01 3.42 16.10
CA ILE A 117 -0.32 2.86 15.85
C ILE A 117 -0.88 2.21 17.12
N SER A 118 -2.20 2.06 17.20
CA SER A 118 -2.87 1.27 18.23
C SER A 118 -2.72 -0.23 17.95
N ASN A 119 -3.26 -1.06 18.85
CA ASN A 119 -3.28 -2.51 18.64
C ASN A 119 -4.06 -2.85 17.37
N LEU A 120 -3.48 -3.75 16.58
CA LEU A 120 -4.09 -4.26 15.35
C LEU A 120 -5.08 -5.38 15.68
N VAL A 121 -6.23 -5.35 15.03
CA VAL A 121 -7.28 -6.37 15.12
C VAL A 121 -7.61 -6.83 13.71
N ALA A 122 -7.30 -8.09 13.41
CA ALA A 122 -7.57 -8.68 12.11
C ALA A 122 -9.05 -9.05 11.96
N ASN A 123 -9.61 -8.81 10.78
CA ASN A 123 -10.84 -9.47 10.34
C ASN A 123 -10.52 -10.81 9.63
N SER A 124 -11.52 -11.43 9.01
CA SER A 124 -11.36 -12.70 8.30
C SER A 124 -10.49 -12.64 7.04
N GLU A 125 -10.18 -11.45 6.53
CA GLU A 125 -9.36 -11.26 5.35
C GLU A 125 -7.86 -11.12 5.65
N VAL A 126 -7.48 -11.03 6.93
CA VAL A 126 -6.08 -10.85 7.34
C VAL A 126 -5.63 -12.04 8.18
N GLU A 127 -4.70 -12.83 7.64
CA GLU A 127 -4.02 -13.91 8.36
C GLU A 127 -2.90 -13.37 9.25
N THR A 128 -2.16 -12.37 8.76
CA THR A 128 -0.98 -11.84 9.46
C THR A 128 -0.76 -10.37 9.13
N PHE A 129 -0.41 -9.58 10.15
CA PHE A 129 0.12 -8.24 9.99
C PHE A 129 1.65 -8.29 9.87
N LEU A 130 2.19 -7.70 8.81
CA LEU A 130 3.62 -7.53 8.62
C LEU A 130 4.00 -6.10 8.96
N GLN A 131 4.79 -5.93 10.02
CA GLN A 131 5.34 -4.65 10.46
C GLN A 131 6.81 -4.57 10.05
N ILE A 132 7.05 -4.06 8.84
CA ILE A 132 8.31 -4.26 8.14
C ILE A 132 9.23 -3.04 8.34
N PRO A 133 10.49 -3.18 8.79
CA PRO A 133 11.41 -2.05 8.88
C PRO A 133 11.66 -1.43 7.49
N LEU A 134 11.23 -0.18 7.30
CA LEU A 134 11.09 0.46 6.00
C LEU A 134 12.42 0.51 5.23
N LEU A 135 13.48 1.02 5.87
CA LEU A 135 14.73 1.31 5.17
C LEU A 135 15.45 0.05 4.70
N SER A 136 15.49 -1.01 5.51
CA SER A 136 16.06 -2.28 5.09
C SER A 136 15.20 -2.96 4.02
N PHE A 137 13.88 -2.80 4.12
CA PHE A 137 12.96 -3.38 3.15
C PHE A 137 13.10 -2.76 1.77
N LEU A 138 13.18 -1.43 1.66
CA LEU A 138 13.37 -0.74 0.37
C LEU A 138 14.70 -1.11 -0.32
N LYS A 139 15.69 -1.63 0.42
CA LYS A 139 16.96 -2.13 -0.14
C LYS A 139 16.85 -3.53 -0.76
N THR A 140 15.76 -4.25 -0.51
CA THR A 140 15.52 -5.59 -1.07
C THR A 140 14.96 -5.57 -2.49
N LEU A 141 14.70 -4.38 -3.04
CA LEU A 141 14.19 -4.20 -4.39
C LEU A 141 15.03 -5.01 -5.40
N GLN A 142 14.35 -5.88 -6.14
CA GLN A 142 14.91 -6.62 -7.25
C GLN A 142 13.92 -6.62 -8.41
N ASN A 143 14.41 -6.91 -9.60
CA ASN A 143 13.53 -7.25 -10.71
C ASN A 143 12.86 -8.59 -10.41
N ASP A 144 11.56 -8.66 -10.67
CA ASP A 144 10.82 -9.90 -10.67
C ASP A 144 11.02 -10.59 -12.03
N ILE A 145 11.53 -11.82 -11.98
CA ILE A 145 11.88 -12.62 -13.15
C ILE A 145 10.94 -13.82 -13.32
N ASP A 146 9.89 -13.94 -12.51
CA ASP A 146 8.95 -15.05 -12.60
C ASP A 146 8.06 -14.90 -13.86
N PRO A 147 8.15 -15.82 -14.83
CA PRO A 147 7.37 -15.73 -16.06
C PRO A 147 5.86 -15.95 -15.83
N ASN A 148 5.46 -16.55 -14.72
CA ASN A 148 4.05 -16.76 -14.37
C ASN A 148 3.36 -15.47 -13.89
N HIS A 149 4.12 -14.43 -13.56
CA HIS A 149 3.59 -13.14 -13.17
C HIS A 149 3.20 -12.23 -14.37
N ASN A 150 3.06 -12.81 -15.58
CA ASN A 150 2.71 -12.16 -16.85
C ASN A 150 3.68 -11.05 -17.28
N SER A 151 4.54 -11.39 -18.26
CA SER A 151 5.54 -10.54 -18.89
C SER A 151 5.02 -9.18 -19.37
N ILE A 152 5.28 -8.13 -18.59
CA ILE A 152 5.28 -6.73 -19.04
C ILE A 152 6.57 -6.08 -18.51
N GLN A 153 7.05 -5.02 -19.16
CA GLN A 153 8.13 -4.20 -18.63
C GLN A 153 7.77 -3.70 -17.21
N GLU A 154 8.77 -3.67 -16.32
CA GLU A 154 8.70 -3.15 -14.93
C GLU A 154 8.01 -4.05 -13.88
N MET A 155 8.40 -5.33 -13.83
CA MET A 155 8.07 -6.19 -12.70
C MET A 155 9.13 -6.08 -11.60
N PHE A 156 8.71 -5.65 -10.42
CA PHE A 156 9.56 -5.52 -9.24
C PHE A 156 9.08 -6.46 -8.14
N GLN A 157 10.03 -6.88 -7.32
CA GLN A 157 9.75 -7.61 -6.09
C GLN A 157 10.56 -7.04 -4.94
N PHE A 158 9.99 -7.18 -3.74
CA PHE A 158 10.65 -6.93 -2.47
C PHE A 158 10.55 -8.19 -1.63
N THR A 159 11.54 -8.42 -0.77
CA THR A 159 11.57 -9.58 0.10
C THR A 159 11.57 -9.14 1.56
N PHE A 160 10.76 -9.81 2.36
CA PHE A 160 10.79 -9.66 3.81
C PHE A 160 10.63 -11.02 4.47
N GLU A 161 11.65 -11.43 5.23
CA GLU A 161 11.78 -12.78 5.76
C GLU A 161 11.63 -13.85 4.65
N ARG A 162 10.57 -14.66 4.71
CA ARG A 162 10.26 -15.70 3.71
C ARG A 162 9.20 -15.27 2.71
N ASN A 163 8.73 -14.03 2.80
CA ASN A 163 7.64 -13.54 2.00
C ASN A 163 8.14 -12.71 0.81
N LEU A 164 7.45 -12.87 -0.31
CA LEU A 164 7.66 -12.10 -1.52
C LEU A 164 6.52 -11.11 -1.69
N ILE A 165 6.86 -9.84 -1.92
CA ILE A 165 5.92 -8.77 -2.23
C ILE A 165 6.17 -8.36 -3.67
N TRP A 166 5.16 -8.52 -4.52
CA TRP A 166 5.26 -8.33 -5.96
C TRP A 166 4.01 -7.62 -6.51
N GLY A 167 3.94 -7.43 -7.83
CA GLY A 167 2.75 -6.90 -8.49
C GLY A 167 2.43 -5.44 -8.17
N ALA A 168 1.17 -5.13 -7.84
CA ALA A 168 0.73 -3.76 -7.58
C ALA A 168 1.42 -3.16 -6.33
N SER A 169 1.52 -3.93 -5.25
CA SER A 169 2.20 -3.51 -4.01
C SER A 169 3.66 -3.17 -4.24
N ALA A 170 4.38 -3.97 -5.04
CA ALA A 170 5.79 -3.70 -5.35
C ALA A 170 5.98 -2.44 -6.21
N ARG A 171 5.08 -2.14 -7.15
CA ARG A 171 5.12 -0.89 -7.92
C ARG A 171 4.90 0.35 -7.03
N MET A 172 3.97 0.27 -6.07
CA MET A 172 3.78 1.34 -5.07
C MET A 172 5.01 1.51 -4.18
N LEU A 173 5.61 0.40 -3.71
CA LEU A 173 6.86 0.43 -2.92
C LEU A 173 8.03 1.01 -3.71
N LYS A 174 8.13 0.72 -5.00
CA LYS A 174 9.13 1.30 -5.89
C LYS A 174 8.97 2.82 -5.98
N GLU A 175 7.75 3.33 -6.13
CA GLU A 175 7.50 4.77 -6.15
C GLU A 175 7.82 5.43 -4.79
N VAL A 176 7.50 4.77 -3.66
CA VAL A 176 7.94 5.23 -2.32
C VAL A 176 9.46 5.31 -2.26
N LYS A 177 10.18 4.28 -2.71
CA LYS A 177 11.64 4.27 -2.74
C LYS A 177 12.19 5.41 -3.58
N ASP A 178 11.67 5.60 -4.79
CA ASP A 178 12.15 6.62 -5.73
C ASP A 178 11.96 8.03 -5.18
N ASN A 179 10.80 8.31 -4.59
CA ASN A 179 10.52 9.59 -3.93
C ASN A 179 11.48 9.86 -2.77
N LEU A 180 11.83 8.84 -1.99
CA LEU A 180 12.77 8.98 -0.87
C LEU A 180 14.22 9.12 -1.36
N GLU A 181 14.63 8.38 -2.39
CA GLU A 181 15.94 8.50 -3.02
C GLU A 181 16.16 9.90 -3.60
N GLU A 182 15.20 10.39 -4.39
CA GLU A 182 15.29 11.70 -5.05
C GLU A 182 15.36 12.86 -4.04
N ARG A 183 14.59 12.78 -2.94
CA ARG A 183 14.40 13.92 -2.03
C ARG A 183 15.31 13.89 -0.81
N ILE A 184 15.71 12.70 -0.35
CA ILE A 184 16.50 12.54 0.89
C ILE A 184 17.66 11.53 0.79
N GLY A 185 17.90 10.92 -0.38
CA GLY A 185 19.12 10.18 -0.71
C GLY A 185 19.36 8.89 0.08
N ILE A 186 18.33 8.05 0.25
CA ILE A 186 18.41 6.78 1.02
C ILE A 186 18.75 5.53 0.21
#